data_AF-A0A3D1PBL0-F1
#
_entry.id   AF-A0A3D1PBL0-F1
#
_cell.length_a   1.000
_cell.length_b   1.000
_cell.length_c   1.000
_cell.angle_alpha   90.00
_cell.angle_beta   90.00
_cell.angle_gamma   90.00
#
_symmetry.space_group_name_H-M   'P 1'
#
loop_
_entity.id
_entity.type
_entity.pdbx_description
1 polymer ?
#
loop_
_entity_poly.entity_id
_entity_poly.type
_entity_poly.pdbx_seq_one_letter_code
_entity_poly.pdbx_strand_id
1 'polypeptide(L)'
;MFTASETSIISLTVLVALGILGWGFYRARRFGKLGILAWLQSVVLMAPWLLFFGLFATGIYINLAGVLLLLVGSTVIYVYLGNRLRAAGQDAVLRAKATERLNSSNSQTAESPDAAVKPTSEKLKIEVVPPIPEEDLNAIRGIFGIDTFFATETIPYQEGAIFKGNLRGEPDTVYDRLNTSLQERLGARYRLFLVENAEGKPVFIVLPSSNDPRPSSLSQKIFAAVLFVGTIATSLETGGLLQGFDVFTAPTRYQEAIPIALGILAVLVSHEIGHRVLAQRYQVRLSPPFFLPTLQIGAFGAITKIESLLPNRKVLFDIALAGPAAGGIVSLLMLLAGLILSHPGSLFQVP
;
A
#
# COMPACT_ATOMS: atom_id res chain seq x y z
N MET A 1 3.83 -23.04 29.22
CA MET A 1 4.16 -24.41 28.75
C MET A 1 2.99 -24.88 27.91
N PHE A 2 3.20 -25.07 26.61
CA PHE A 2 2.17 -25.65 25.73
C PHE A 2 2.06 -27.16 26.01
N THR A 3 0.86 -27.70 25.86
CA THR A 3 0.54 -29.12 25.97
C THR A 3 1.14 -29.91 24.80
N ALA A 4 1.41 -31.21 24.97
CA ALA A 4 1.94 -32.07 23.89
C ALA A 4 1.08 -32.03 22.61
N SER A 5 -0.23 -31.78 22.76
CA SER A 5 -1.17 -31.57 21.65
C SER A 5 -0.87 -30.32 20.83
N GLU A 6 -0.49 -29.21 21.46
CA GLU A 6 -0.21 -27.94 20.78
C GLU A 6 1.09 -28.02 19.96
N THR A 7 2.14 -28.65 20.50
CA THR A 7 3.39 -28.91 19.75
C THR A 7 3.14 -29.81 18.54
N SER A 8 2.26 -30.79 18.67
CA SER A 8 1.89 -31.70 17.57
C SER A 8 1.14 -30.96 16.45
N ILE A 9 0.23 -30.04 16.80
CA ILE A 9 -0.50 -29.21 15.84
C ILE A 9 0.44 -28.26 15.09
N ILE A 10 1.38 -27.61 15.80
CA ILE A 10 2.36 -26.72 15.18
C ILE A 10 3.26 -27.52 14.21
N SER A 11 3.74 -28.68 14.64
CA SER A 11 4.58 -29.56 13.81
C SER A 11 3.85 -30.02 12.54
N LEU A 12 2.58 -30.41 12.67
CA LEU A 12 1.74 -30.78 11.52
C LEU A 12 1.54 -29.61 10.57
N THR A 13 1.28 -28.41 11.11
CA THR A 13 1.08 -27.19 10.32
C THR A 13 2.34 -26.84 9.50
N VAL A 14 3.52 -26.92 10.12
CA VAL A 14 4.81 -26.71 9.45
C VAL A 14 5.02 -27.76 8.35
N LEU A 15 4.73 -29.04 8.62
CA LEU A 15 4.83 -30.11 7.62
C LEU A 15 3.91 -29.89 6.41
N VAL A 16 2.65 -29.52 6.66
CA VAL A 16 1.69 -29.20 5.59
C VAL A 16 2.19 -28.02 4.77
N ALA A 17 2.68 -26.97 5.41
CA ALA A 17 3.23 -25.80 4.72
C ALA A 17 4.44 -26.17 3.84
N LEU A 18 5.36 -27.00 4.33
CA LEU A 18 6.48 -27.52 3.53
C LEU A 18 5.98 -28.37 2.33
N GLY A 19 4.94 -29.17 2.51
CA GLY A 19 4.28 -29.90 1.43
C GLY A 19 3.69 -28.99 0.35
N ILE A 20 3.00 -27.91 0.76
CA ILE A 20 2.46 -26.89 -0.15
C ILE A 20 3.59 -26.19 -0.91
N LEU A 21 4.69 -25.84 -0.23
CA LEU A 21 5.86 -25.24 -0.89
C LEU A 21 6.50 -26.20 -1.90
N GLY A 22 6.64 -27.47 -1.56
CA GLY A 22 7.16 -28.52 -2.46
C GLY A 22 6.28 -28.72 -3.70
N TRP A 23 4.95 -28.78 -3.52
CA TRP A 23 4.02 -28.81 -4.65
C TRP A 23 4.09 -27.54 -5.49
N GLY A 24 4.17 -26.37 -4.84
CA GLY A 24 4.40 -25.08 -5.49
C GLY A 24 5.65 -25.08 -6.36
N PHE A 25 6.75 -25.67 -5.90
CA PHE A 25 7.99 -25.80 -6.65
C PHE A 25 7.81 -26.66 -7.91
N TYR A 26 7.15 -27.81 -7.78
CA TYR A 26 6.86 -28.71 -8.90
C TYR A 26 6.02 -28.00 -9.98
N ARG A 27 5.00 -27.23 -9.58
CA ARG A 27 4.20 -26.41 -10.51
C ARG A 27 5.05 -25.30 -11.15
N ALA A 28 5.86 -24.61 -10.36
CA ALA A 28 6.71 -23.50 -10.81
C ALA A 28 7.75 -23.92 -11.85
N ARG A 29 8.29 -25.14 -11.73
CA ARG A 29 9.27 -25.70 -12.68
C ARG A 29 8.76 -25.74 -14.12
N ARG A 30 7.45 -25.89 -14.32
CA ARG A 30 6.81 -25.90 -15.66
C ARG A 30 6.90 -24.54 -16.37
N PHE A 31 7.07 -23.45 -15.63
CA PHE A 31 7.21 -22.09 -16.16
C PHE A 31 8.68 -21.63 -16.27
N GLY A 32 9.63 -22.57 -16.17
CA GLY A 32 11.06 -22.30 -16.32
C GLY A 32 11.63 -21.33 -15.28
N LYS A 33 12.58 -20.49 -15.71
CA LYS A 33 13.30 -19.56 -14.83
C LYS A 33 12.37 -18.56 -14.13
N LEU A 34 11.35 -18.06 -14.82
CA LEU A 34 10.38 -17.12 -14.26
C LEU A 34 9.53 -17.75 -13.15
N GLY A 35 9.03 -18.96 -13.38
CA GLY A 35 8.29 -19.70 -12.38
C GLY A 35 9.09 -19.95 -11.10
N ILE A 36 10.35 -20.38 -11.25
CA ILE A 36 11.23 -20.66 -10.10
C ILE A 36 11.52 -19.38 -9.30
N LEU A 37 11.79 -18.25 -9.97
CA LEU A 37 12.04 -16.98 -9.29
C LEU A 37 10.79 -16.49 -8.53
N ALA A 38 9.61 -16.60 -9.15
CA ALA A 38 8.34 -16.24 -8.51
C ALA A 38 8.04 -17.13 -7.29
N TRP A 39 8.27 -18.44 -7.40
CA TRP A 39 8.12 -19.37 -6.29
C TRP A 39 9.09 -19.05 -5.14
N LEU A 40 10.36 -18.81 -5.46
CA LEU A 40 11.37 -18.50 -4.44
C LEU A 40 11.05 -17.19 -3.71
N GLN A 41 10.51 -16.19 -4.43
CA GLN A 41 10.05 -14.95 -3.83
C GLN A 41 8.91 -15.19 -2.82
N SER A 42 7.96 -16.09 -3.12
CA SER A 42 6.90 -16.49 -2.19
C SER A 42 7.44 -17.28 -0.98
N VAL A 43 8.41 -18.18 -1.19
CA VAL A 43 9.05 -18.95 -0.11
C VAL A 43 9.72 -18.01 0.89
N VAL A 44 10.46 -17.03 0.41
CA VAL A 44 11.19 -16.07 1.25
C VAL A 44 10.23 -15.30 2.15
N LEU A 45 9.03 -14.95 1.67
CA LEU A 45 8.00 -14.27 2.46
C LEU A 45 7.47 -15.14 3.61
N MET A 46 7.38 -16.46 3.41
CA MET A 46 6.90 -17.42 4.43
C MET A 46 8.02 -17.91 5.36
N ALA A 47 9.28 -17.78 4.94
CA ALA A 47 10.43 -18.37 5.63
C ALA A 47 10.60 -17.92 7.10
N PRO A 48 10.44 -16.64 7.50
CA PRO A 48 10.56 -16.24 8.90
C PRO A 48 9.58 -16.97 9.81
N TRP A 49 8.34 -17.15 9.36
CA TRP A 49 7.30 -17.82 10.13
C TRP A 49 7.52 -19.32 10.20
N LEU A 50 7.86 -19.96 9.08
CA LEU A 50 8.15 -21.40 9.07
C LEU A 50 9.36 -21.74 9.93
N LEU A 51 10.39 -20.90 9.91
CA LEU A 51 11.58 -21.08 10.73
C LEU A 51 11.27 -20.82 12.21
N PHE A 52 10.51 -19.77 12.52
CA PHE A 52 10.08 -19.48 13.89
C PHE A 52 9.23 -20.63 14.47
N PHE A 53 8.14 -21.02 13.80
CA PHE A 53 7.26 -22.09 14.29
C PHE A 53 7.93 -23.46 14.26
N GLY A 54 8.82 -23.72 13.29
CA GLY A 54 9.60 -24.95 13.23
C GLY A 54 10.58 -25.08 14.40
N LEU A 55 11.36 -24.03 14.69
CA LEU A 55 12.27 -24.00 15.84
C LEU A 55 11.49 -24.06 17.16
N PHE A 56 10.37 -23.35 17.23
CA PHE A 56 9.50 -23.39 18.40
C PHE A 56 8.97 -24.80 18.68
N ALA A 57 8.56 -25.54 17.65
CA ALA A 57 8.09 -26.92 17.77
C ALA A 57 9.16 -27.88 18.28
N THR A 58 10.45 -27.61 18.01
CA THR A 58 11.58 -28.40 18.53
C THR A 58 12.09 -27.91 19.89
N GLY A 59 11.44 -26.92 20.49
CA GLY A 59 11.80 -26.36 21.79
C GLY A 59 12.91 -25.30 21.73
N ILE A 60 13.27 -24.81 20.54
CA ILE A 60 14.26 -23.75 20.34
C ILE A 60 13.53 -22.40 20.23
N TYR A 61 13.79 -21.50 21.18
CA TYR A 61 13.16 -20.19 21.23
C TYR A 61 14.10 -19.12 20.66
N ILE A 62 13.59 -18.35 19.70
CA ILE A 62 14.28 -17.17 19.17
C ILE A 62 13.80 -15.94 19.95
N ASN A 63 14.73 -15.10 20.39
CA ASN A 63 14.37 -13.82 21.01
C ASN A 63 13.78 -12.84 19.97
N LEU A 64 13.16 -11.76 20.45
CA LEU A 64 12.54 -10.75 19.58
C LEU A 64 13.54 -10.18 18.55
N ALA A 65 14.79 -9.93 18.96
CA ALA A 65 15.83 -9.43 18.06
C ALA A 65 16.09 -10.38 16.88
N GLY A 66 16.16 -11.69 17.14
CA GLY A 66 16.34 -12.70 16.10
C GLY A 66 15.14 -12.78 15.16
N VAL A 67 13.91 -12.66 15.67
CA VAL A 67 12.69 -12.61 14.85
C VAL A 67 12.70 -11.37 13.93
N LEU A 68 13.06 -10.20 14.47
CA LEU A 68 13.17 -8.97 13.68
C LEU A 68 14.24 -9.09 12.60
N LEU A 69 15.41 -9.67 12.91
CA LEU A 69 16.48 -9.88 11.93
C LEU A 69 16.03 -10.82 10.81
N LEU A 70 15.33 -11.90 11.13
CA LEU A 70 14.74 -12.81 10.13
C LEU A 70 13.76 -12.09 9.20
N LEU A 71 12.89 -11.24 9.74
CA LEU A 71 11.94 -10.45 8.95
C LEU A 71 12.64 -9.43 8.05
N VAL A 72 13.64 -8.71 8.57
CA VAL A 72 14.43 -7.75 7.77
C VAL A 72 15.19 -8.46 6.67
N GLY A 73 15.89 -9.56 6.99
CA GLY A 73 16.63 -10.37 6.03
C GLY A 73 15.73 -10.95 4.93
N SER A 74 14.57 -11.50 5.31
CA SER A 74 13.54 -11.96 4.37
C SER A 74 13.07 -10.84 3.45
N THR A 75 12.81 -9.64 4.00
CA THR A 75 12.37 -8.48 3.21
C THR A 75 13.42 -8.05 2.18
N VAL A 76 14.70 -7.99 2.58
CA VAL A 76 15.82 -7.66 1.67
C VAL A 76 15.92 -8.68 0.53
N ILE A 77 15.87 -9.97 0.86
CA ILE A 77 15.92 -11.05 -0.13
C ILE A 77 14.70 -11.00 -1.05
N TYR A 78 13.50 -10.75 -0.51
CA TYR A 78 12.26 -10.63 -1.26
C TYR A 78 12.34 -9.51 -2.31
N VAL A 79 12.83 -8.33 -1.91
CA VAL A 79 13.02 -7.19 -2.82
C VAL A 79 14.06 -7.52 -3.90
N TYR A 80 15.18 -8.14 -3.53
CA TYR A 80 16.21 -8.58 -4.47
C TYR A 80 15.67 -9.56 -5.52
N LEU A 81 14.93 -10.58 -5.09
CA LEU A 81 14.28 -11.55 -5.99
C LEU A 81 13.23 -10.89 -6.88
N GLY A 82 12.42 -9.99 -6.32
CA GLY A 82 11.41 -9.26 -7.07
C GLY A 82 12.02 -8.41 -8.20
N ASN A 83 13.13 -7.73 -7.93
CA ASN A 83 13.86 -6.99 -8.96
C ASN A 83 14.38 -7.92 -10.06
N ARG A 84 14.91 -9.09 -9.69
CA ARG A 84 15.40 -10.10 -10.66
C ARG A 84 14.26 -10.71 -11.48
N LEU A 85 13.10 -10.94 -10.87
CA LEU A 85 11.91 -11.45 -11.52
C LEU A 85 11.38 -10.44 -12.56
N ARG A 86 11.30 -9.14 -12.20
CA ARG A 86 10.88 -8.08 -13.12
C ARG A 86 11.81 -7.96 -14.33
N ALA A 87 13.13 -7.98 -14.10
CA ALA A 87 14.12 -7.96 -15.18
C ALA A 87 13.95 -9.16 -16.13
N ALA A 88 13.84 -10.38 -15.58
CA ALA A 88 13.62 -11.58 -16.38
C ALA A 88 12.26 -11.56 -17.13
N GLY A 89 11.22 -10.94 -16.55
CA GLY A 89 9.91 -10.79 -17.17
C GLY A 89 9.93 -9.85 -18.36
N GLN A 90 10.65 -8.72 -18.26
CA GLN A 90 10.85 -7.80 -19.38
C GLN A 90 11.59 -8.46 -20.54
N ASP A 91 12.64 -9.24 -20.26
CA ASP A 91 13.35 -10.02 -21.29
C ASP A 91 12.42 -11.02 -22.01
N ALA A 92 11.54 -11.68 -21.28
CA ALA A 92 10.58 -12.63 -21.85
C ALA A 92 9.55 -11.94 -22.76
N VAL A 93 9.04 -10.77 -22.34
CA VAL A 93 8.13 -9.95 -23.16
C VAL A 93 8.84 -9.42 -24.42
N LEU A 94 10.09 -8.96 -24.30
CA LEU A 94 10.88 -8.51 -25.44
C LEU A 94 11.13 -9.63 -26.44
N ARG A 95 11.45 -10.85 -25.97
CA ARG A 95 11.59 -12.03 -26.82
C ARG A 95 10.27 -12.42 -27.49
N ALA A 96 9.16 -12.40 -26.76
CA ALA A 96 7.84 -12.68 -27.35
C ALA A 96 7.51 -11.70 -28.48
N LYS A 97 7.74 -10.39 -28.25
CA LYS A 97 7.57 -9.35 -29.28
C LYS A 97 8.53 -9.52 -30.46
N ALA A 98 9.78 -9.94 -30.23
CA ALA A 98 10.74 -10.20 -31.30
C ALA A 98 10.31 -11.40 -32.17
N THR A 99 9.84 -12.49 -31.55
CA THR A 99 9.31 -13.66 -32.25
C THR A 99 8.04 -13.32 -33.03
N GLU A 100 7.14 -12.53 -32.46
CA GLU A 100 5.93 -12.05 -33.15
C GLU A 100 6.28 -11.19 -34.37
N ARG A 101 7.26 -10.28 -34.24
CA ARG A 101 7.78 -9.49 -35.37
C ARG A 101 8.38 -10.38 -36.47
N LEU A 102 9.23 -11.34 -36.11
CA LEU A 102 9.81 -12.29 -37.06
C LEU A 102 8.74 -13.12 -37.79
N ASN A 103 7.72 -13.58 -37.07
CA ASN A 103 6.60 -14.30 -37.66
C ASN A 103 5.77 -13.39 -38.56
N SER A 104 5.53 -12.14 -38.19
CA SER A 104 4.80 -11.17 -39.03
C SER A 104 5.58 -10.79 -40.30
N SER A 105 6.92 -10.70 -40.23
CA SER A 105 7.78 -10.46 -41.39
C SER A 105 7.84 -11.67 -42.33
N ASN A 106 7.80 -12.90 -41.81
CA ASN A 106 7.69 -14.11 -42.64
C ASN A 106 6.28 -14.31 -43.25
N SER A 107 5.27 -13.63 -42.73
CA SER A 107 3.88 -13.75 -43.20
C SER A 107 3.55 -12.83 -44.38
N GLN A 108 4.46 -11.94 -44.81
CA GLN A 108 4.29 -11.10 -46.00
C GLN A 108 4.62 -11.80 -47.33
N THR A 109 5.00 -13.08 -47.31
CA THR A 109 5.37 -13.86 -48.51
C THR A 109 4.39 -14.99 -48.85
N ALA A 110 3.23 -15.08 -48.21
CA ALA A 110 2.24 -16.11 -48.51
C ALA A 110 0.79 -15.60 -48.34
N GLU A 111 0.21 -15.07 -49.43
CA GLU A 111 -1.24 -15.12 -49.67
C GLU A 111 -1.56 -16.55 -50.19
N SER A 112 -2.64 -17.26 -49.87
CA SER A 112 -4.06 -16.88 -49.79
C SER A 112 -4.89 -18.08 -49.19
N PRO A 113 -6.24 -18.15 -49.25
CA PRO A 113 -7.15 -18.15 -48.09
C PRO A 113 -7.84 -19.50 -47.79
N ASP A 114 -8.25 -19.76 -46.53
CA ASP A 114 -9.63 -20.12 -46.14
C ASP A 114 -9.76 -20.44 -44.62
N ALA A 115 -11.02 -20.49 -44.17
CA ALA A 115 -11.55 -21.05 -42.92
C ALA A 115 -11.76 -20.09 -41.73
N ALA A 116 -12.94 -19.47 -41.76
CA ALA A 116 -13.59 -18.84 -40.63
C ALA A 116 -13.94 -19.84 -39.51
N VAL A 117 -13.46 -19.57 -38.29
CA VAL A 117 -14.05 -20.09 -37.04
C VAL A 117 -14.07 -18.96 -36.01
N LYS A 118 -15.27 -18.52 -35.64
CA LYS A 118 -15.49 -17.58 -34.52
C LYS A 118 -15.51 -18.36 -33.19
N PRO A 119 -14.93 -17.81 -32.11
CA PRO A 119 -15.43 -18.07 -30.78
C PRO A 119 -16.11 -16.81 -30.22
N THR A 120 -17.37 -17.00 -29.88
CA THR A 120 -18.22 -16.09 -29.12
C THR A 120 -17.56 -15.75 -27.79
N SER A 121 -17.19 -14.49 -27.60
CA SER A 121 -16.83 -13.96 -26.28
C SER A 121 -18.08 -13.30 -25.69
N GLU A 122 -18.64 -13.93 -24.66
CA GLU A 122 -19.70 -13.34 -23.84
C GLU A 122 -19.24 -11.99 -23.28
N LYS A 123 -19.83 -10.91 -23.80
CA LYS A 123 -19.67 -9.58 -23.25
C LYS A 123 -20.45 -9.52 -21.94
N LEU A 124 -19.73 -9.52 -20.83
CA LEU A 124 -20.21 -9.00 -19.55
C LEU A 124 -20.77 -7.59 -19.80
N LYS A 125 -22.10 -7.45 -19.68
CA LYS A 125 -22.79 -6.17 -19.71
C LYS A 125 -22.41 -5.41 -18.44
N ILE A 126 -21.41 -4.55 -18.56
CA ILE A 126 -21.14 -3.51 -17.58
C ILE A 126 -22.25 -2.47 -17.76
N GLU A 127 -22.99 -2.23 -16.68
CA GLU A 127 -24.07 -1.27 -16.57
C GLU A 127 -23.54 0.13 -16.95
N VAL A 128 -23.98 0.62 -18.11
CA VAL A 128 -23.53 1.90 -18.69
C VAL A 128 -24.28 3.02 -17.99
N VAL A 129 -23.68 3.55 -16.92
CA VAL A 129 -23.95 4.90 -16.43
C VAL A 129 -23.77 5.86 -17.62
N PRO A 130 -24.65 6.87 -17.82
CA PRO A 130 -24.62 7.67 -19.03
C PRO A 130 -23.22 8.26 -19.26
N PRO A 131 -22.70 8.14 -20.51
CA PRO A 131 -21.38 8.65 -20.84
C PRO A 131 -21.31 10.16 -20.60
N ILE A 132 -20.08 10.65 -20.41
CA ILE A 132 -19.74 12.09 -20.47
C ILE A 132 -20.63 12.78 -21.52
N PRO A 133 -21.28 13.92 -21.21
CA PRO A 133 -22.09 14.64 -22.19
C PRO A 133 -21.33 14.81 -23.52
N GLU A 134 -21.99 14.59 -24.66
CA GLU A 134 -21.29 14.54 -25.95
C GLU A 134 -20.50 15.82 -26.26
N GLU A 135 -21.00 16.96 -25.80
CA GLU A 135 -20.32 18.26 -25.89
C GLU A 135 -18.98 18.27 -25.12
N ASP A 136 -19.00 17.83 -23.86
CA ASP A 136 -17.81 17.70 -23.02
C ASP A 136 -16.83 16.66 -23.60
N LEU A 137 -17.35 15.55 -24.16
CA LEU A 137 -16.53 14.50 -24.77
C LEU A 137 -15.82 14.99 -26.04
N ASN A 138 -16.49 15.81 -26.86
CA ASN A 138 -15.87 16.44 -28.02
C ASN A 138 -14.82 17.48 -27.62
N ALA A 139 -15.09 18.27 -26.57
CA ALA A 139 -14.12 19.20 -26.01
C ALA A 139 -12.87 18.48 -25.48
N ILE A 140 -13.05 17.33 -24.80
CA ILE A 140 -11.96 16.46 -24.35
C ILE A 140 -11.20 15.89 -25.54
N ARG A 141 -11.87 15.35 -26.57
CA ARG A 141 -11.19 14.86 -27.78
C ARG A 141 -10.32 15.93 -28.44
N GLY A 142 -10.78 17.18 -28.43
CA GLY A 142 -10.07 18.31 -28.98
C GLY A 142 -8.79 18.72 -28.25
N ILE A 143 -8.52 18.22 -27.03
CA ILE A 143 -7.25 18.46 -26.33
C ILE A 143 -6.13 17.54 -26.85
N PHE A 144 -6.48 16.39 -27.43
CA PHE A 144 -5.53 15.39 -27.91
C PHE A 144 -5.08 15.76 -29.32
N GLY A 145 -3.79 16.07 -29.47
CA GLY A 145 -3.20 16.53 -30.73
C GLY A 145 -2.12 15.58 -31.28
N ILE A 146 -1.77 15.79 -32.55
CA ILE A 146 -0.75 14.99 -33.25
C ILE A 146 0.62 15.08 -32.58
N ASP A 147 0.94 16.24 -31.99
CA ASP A 147 2.23 16.50 -31.34
C ASP A 147 2.28 16.09 -29.87
N THR A 148 1.15 15.71 -29.27
CA THR A 148 1.04 15.36 -27.84
C THR A 148 0.62 13.91 -27.65
N PHE A 149 -0.62 13.59 -27.99
CA PHE A 149 -1.17 12.25 -27.85
C PHE A 149 -2.20 12.01 -28.95
N PHE A 150 -1.90 11.05 -29.82
CA PHE A 150 -2.79 10.69 -30.90
C PHE A 150 -3.78 9.62 -30.41
N ALA A 151 -4.97 10.06 -30.01
CA ALA A 151 -6.04 9.18 -29.54
C ALA A 151 -6.62 8.35 -30.69
N THR A 152 -6.51 7.03 -30.61
CA THR A 152 -7.00 6.06 -31.61
C THR A 152 -8.35 5.46 -31.24
N GLU A 153 -8.60 5.29 -29.94
CA GLU A 153 -9.82 4.65 -29.44
C GLU A 153 -10.30 5.38 -28.18
N THR A 154 -11.61 5.63 -28.08
CA THR A 154 -12.26 6.14 -26.86
C THR A 154 -13.19 5.06 -26.33
N ILE A 155 -12.97 4.65 -25.08
CA ILE A 155 -13.76 3.62 -24.41
C ILE A 155 -14.46 4.27 -23.21
N PRO A 156 -15.78 4.17 -23.07
CA PRO A 156 -16.47 4.66 -21.88
C PRO A 156 -16.00 3.90 -20.64
N TYR A 157 -15.75 4.61 -19.54
CA TYR A 157 -15.25 4.01 -18.29
C TYR A 157 -15.80 4.76 -17.08
N GLN A 158 -16.64 4.07 -16.29
CA GLN A 158 -17.40 4.68 -15.18
C GLN A 158 -18.22 5.89 -15.68
N GLU A 159 -18.15 7.03 -14.99
CA GLU A 159 -18.71 8.33 -15.40
C GLU A 159 -17.78 9.11 -16.34
N GLY A 160 -16.73 8.46 -16.84
CA GLY A 160 -15.66 9.06 -17.62
C GLY A 160 -15.33 8.30 -18.91
N ALA A 161 -14.13 8.51 -19.44
CA ALA A 161 -13.66 7.87 -20.66
C ALA A 161 -12.15 7.56 -20.63
N ILE A 162 -11.79 6.42 -21.21
CA ILE A 162 -10.40 6.01 -21.46
C ILE A 162 -10.07 6.32 -22.93
N PHE A 163 -8.97 7.04 -23.13
CA PHE A 163 -8.40 7.35 -24.43
C PHE A 163 -7.13 6.51 -24.62
N LYS A 164 -7.20 5.56 -25.54
CA LYS A 164 -6.03 4.81 -26.00
C LYS A 164 -5.44 5.50 -27.21
N GLY A 165 -4.13 5.41 -27.36
CA GLY A 165 -3.43 6.12 -28.41
C GLY A 165 -1.92 6.00 -28.28
N ASN A 166 -1.23 6.82 -29.06
CA ASN A 166 0.22 6.89 -29.04
C ASN A 166 0.67 8.22 -28.44
N LEU A 167 1.39 8.14 -27.32
CA LEU A 167 2.06 9.27 -26.70
C LEU A 167 3.21 9.76 -27.58
N ARG A 168 3.33 11.08 -27.74
CA ARG A 168 4.38 11.74 -28.51
C ARG A 168 5.14 12.67 -27.57
N GLY A 169 6.38 12.31 -27.24
CA GLY A 169 7.22 13.06 -26.30
C GLY A 169 7.31 12.43 -24.92
N GLU A 170 7.81 13.22 -23.97
CA GLU A 170 8.02 12.79 -22.59
C GLU A 170 6.69 12.75 -21.81
N PRO A 171 6.38 11.67 -21.07
CA PRO A 171 5.09 11.50 -20.38
C PRO A 171 4.66 12.66 -19.50
N ASP A 172 5.57 13.18 -18.67
CA ASP A 172 5.24 14.22 -17.69
C ASP A 172 4.95 15.57 -18.37
N THR A 173 5.74 15.95 -19.37
CA THR A 173 5.54 17.21 -20.12
C THR A 173 4.26 17.20 -20.94
N VAL A 174 3.94 16.05 -21.56
CA VAL A 174 2.68 15.88 -22.31
C VAL A 174 1.49 15.87 -21.36
N TYR A 175 1.61 15.20 -20.21
CA TYR A 175 0.57 15.20 -19.19
C TYR A 175 0.26 16.62 -18.72
N ASP A 176 1.28 17.41 -18.35
CA ASP A 176 1.09 18.78 -17.86
C ASP A 176 0.41 19.65 -18.91
N ARG A 177 0.86 19.59 -20.17
CA ARG A 177 0.27 20.35 -21.28
C ARG A 177 -1.20 19.99 -21.53
N LEU A 178 -1.53 18.71 -21.52
CA LEU A 178 -2.90 18.23 -21.72
C LEU A 178 -3.79 18.56 -20.53
N ASN A 179 -3.25 18.50 -19.30
CA ASN A 179 -3.96 18.85 -18.08
C ASN A 179 -4.29 20.35 -18.05
N THR A 180 -3.34 21.23 -18.42
CA THR A 180 -3.61 22.67 -18.60
C THR A 180 -4.69 22.91 -19.65
N SER A 181 -4.57 22.28 -20.82
CA SER A 181 -5.57 22.42 -21.90
C SER A 181 -6.97 21.95 -21.48
N LEU A 182 -7.05 20.87 -20.70
CA LEU A 182 -8.31 20.37 -20.14
C LEU A 182 -8.91 21.40 -19.16
N GLN A 183 -8.07 21.97 -18.28
CA GLN A 183 -8.50 22.98 -17.31
C GLN A 183 -8.98 24.27 -17.97
N GLU A 184 -8.34 24.71 -19.06
CA GLU A 184 -8.77 25.89 -19.81
C GLU A 184 -10.13 25.70 -20.48
N ARG A 185 -10.41 24.49 -21.03
CA ARG A 185 -11.64 24.22 -21.77
C ARG A 185 -12.83 23.84 -20.90
N LEU A 186 -12.59 23.05 -19.85
CA LEU A 186 -13.65 22.42 -19.05
C LEU A 186 -13.52 22.70 -17.55
N GLY A 187 -12.58 23.57 -17.16
CA GLY A 187 -12.38 24.00 -15.79
C GLY A 187 -12.00 22.85 -14.85
N ALA A 188 -12.61 22.85 -13.67
CA ALA A 188 -12.44 21.82 -12.66
C ALA A 188 -13.53 20.74 -12.70
N ARG A 189 -14.22 20.56 -13.84
CA ARG A 189 -15.26 19.52 -13.98
C ARG A 189 -14.69 18.13 -14.22
N TYR A 190 -13.53 18.05 -14.86
CA TYR A 190 -12.87 16.80 -15.23
C TYR A 190 -11.41 16.79 -14.79
N ARG A 191 -10.89 15.59 -14.55
CA ARG A 191 -9.48 15.32 -14.30
C ARG A 191 -8.91 14.29 -15.23
N LEU A 192 -7.67 14.55 -15.63
CA LEU A 192 -6.88 13.73 -16.51
C LEU A 192 -5.90 12.90 -15.68
N PHE A 193 -5.85 11.59 -15.96
CA PHE A 193 -4.91 10.66 -15.37
C PHE A 193 -4.14 9.95 -16.48
N LEU A 194 -2.83 9.88 -16.34
CA LEU A 194 -1.97 9.08 -17.22
C LEU A 194 -1.64 7.77 -16.53
N VAL A 195 -2.03 6.65 -17.14
CA VAL A 195 -1.85 5.31 -16.57
C VAL A 195 -1.28 4.38 -17.65
N GLU A 196 -0.49 3.39 -17.27
CA GLU A 196 -0.07 2.34 -18.19
C GLU A 196 -1.13 1.22 -18.23
N ASN A 197 -1.48 0.77 -19.44
CA ASN A 197 -2.36 -0.38 -19.60
C ASN A 197 -1.63 -1.71 -19.34
N ALA A 198 -2.35 -2.84 -19.39
CA ALA A 198 -1.77 -4.17 -19.17
C ALA A 198 -0.64 -4.55 -20.16
N GLU A 199 -0.54 -3.86 -21.30
CA GLU A 199 0.51 -4.04 -22.32
C GLU A 199 1.70 -3.10 -22.12
N GLY A 200 1.68 -2.26 -21.08
CA GLY A 200 2.69 -1.23 -20.78
C GLY A 200 2.63 0.00 -21.70
N LYS A 201 1.49 0.26 -22.35
CA LYS A 201 1.29 1.45 -23.18
C LYS A 201 0.60 2.56 -22.37
N PRO A 202 1.01 3.83 -22.53
CA PRO A 202 0.37 4.96 -21.86
C PRO A 202 -1.05 5.18 -22.40
N VAL A 203 -2.01 5.28 -21.48
CA VAL A 203 -3.42 5.60 -21.75
C VAL A 203 -3.86 6.76 -20.87
N PHE A 204 -4.69 7.63 -21.43
CA PHE A 204 -5.28 8.73 -20.68
C PHE A 204 -6.68 8.35 -20.19
N ILE A 205 -6.96 8.60 -18.93
CA ILE A 205 -8.27 8.38 -18.32
C ILE A 205 -8.80 9.73 -17.89
N VAL A 206 -10.01 10.08 -18.33
CA VAL A 206 -10.70 11.30 -17.92
C VAL A 206 -11.88 10.92 -17.05
N LEU A 207 -11.92 11.44 -15.82
CA LEU A 207 -12.99 11.21 -14.86
C LEU A 207 -13.56 12.55 -14.37
N PRO A 208 -14.85 12.61 -14.01
CA PRO A 208 -15.42 13.81 -13.42
C PRO A 208 -14.85 14.05 -12.01
N SER A 209 -14.65 15.33 -11.68
CA SER A 209 -14.14 15.75 -10.37
C SER A 209 -15.15 15.56 -9.21
N SER A 210 -16.39 15.15 -9.52
CA SER A 210 -17.39 14.72 -8.52
C SER A 210 -16.92 13.52 -7.69
N ASN A 211 -16.01 12.73 -8.24
CA ASN A 211 -15.42 11.55 -7.60
C ASN A 211 -14.18 11.87 -6.77
N ASP A 212 -13.79 13.15 -6.64
CA ASP A 212 -12.64 13.54 -5.83
C ASP A 212 -12.90 13.24 -4.34
N PRO A 213 -11.85 12.88 -3.57
CA PRO A 213 -11.97 12.69 -2.13
C PRO A 213 -12.53 13.94 -1.45
N ARG A 214 -13.72 13.79 -0.86
CA ARG A 214 -14.39 14.90 -0.18
C ARG A 214 -13.69 15.23 1.15
N PRO A 215 -13.56 16.53 1.48
CA PRO A 215 -13.03 16.97 2.77
C PRO A 215 -13.95 16.54 3.90
N SER A 216 -13.39 16.39 5.10
CA SER A 216 -14.14 16.01 6.30
C SER A 216 -15.23 17.02 6.63
N SER A 217 -16.43 16.50 6.91
CA SER A 217 -17.54 17.32 7.39
C SER A 217 -17.24 17.88 8.78
N LEU A 218 -17.95 18.93 9.19
CA LEU A 218 -17.81 19.47 10.55
C LEU A 218 -18.12 18.41 11.62
N SER A 219 -19.15 17.59 11.41
CA SER A 219 -19.48 16.48 12.33
C SER A 219 -18.35 15.45 12.45
N GLN A 220 -17.66 15.13 11.36
CA GLN A 220 -16.50 14.24 11.39
C GLN A 220 -15.33 14.86 12.14
N LYS A 221 -15.09 16.17 12.00
CA LYS A 221 -14.04 16.88 12.76
C LYS A 221 -14.34 16.89 14.26
N ILE A 222 -15.59 17.13 14.64
CA ILE A 222 -16.04 17.04 16.04
C ILE A 222 -15.86 15.61 16.56
N PHE A 223 -16.26 14.61 15.78
CA PHE A 223 -16.09 13.21 16.15
C PHE A 223 -14.61 12.83 16.33
N ALA A 224 -13.72 13.29 15.45
CA ALA A 224 -12.28 13.11 15.61
C ALA A 224 -11.74 13.73 16.91
N ALA A 225 -12.24 14.92 17.28
CA ALA A 225 -11.88 15.56 18.55
C ALA A 225 -12.36 14.75 19.77
N VAL A 226 -13.59 14.22 19.73
CA VAL A 226 -14.13 13.34 20.77
C VAL A 226 -13.28 12.08 20.91
N LEU A 227 -12.89 11.46 19.80
CA LEU A 227 -12.01 10.28 19.80
C LEU A 227 -10.62 10.58 20.36
N PHE A 228 -10.07 11.77 20.08
CA PHE A 228 -8.80 12.19 20.66
C PHE A 228 -8.90 12.37 22.17
N VAL A 229 -9.96 13.00 22.67
CA VAL A 229 -10.23 13.09 24.11
C VAL A 229 -10.39 11.70 24.74
N GLY A 230 -11.13 10.81 24.09
CA GLY A 230 -11.25 9.41 24.51
C GLY A 230 -9.90 8.71 24.58
N THR A 231 -9.01 8.98 23.63
CA THR A 231 -7.65 8.42 23.59
C THR A 231 -6.78 8.92 24.74
N ILE A 232 -6.93 10.18 25.14
CA ILE A 232 -6.26 10.71 26.33
C ILE A 232 -6.77 9.98 27.58
N ALA A 233 -8.08 9.82 27.71
CA ALA A 233 -8.69 9.13 28.86
C ALA A 233 -8.25 7.65 28.95
N THR A 234 -8.28 6.92 27.84
CA THR A 234 -7.81 5.53 27.83
C THR A 234 -6.30 5.39 28.03
N SER A 235 -5.51 6.35 27.54
CA SER A 235 -4.05 6.35 27.79
C SER A 235 -3.72 6.62 29.27
N LEU A 236 -4.48 7.49 29.93
CA LEU A 236 -4.39 7.70 31.38
C LEU A 236 -4.78 6.43 32.13
N GLU A 237 -5.89 5.80 31.75
CA GLU A 237 -6.33 4.55 32.39
C GLU A 237 -5.29 3.44 32.25
N THR A 238 -4.77 3.22 31.03
CA THR A 238 -3.67 2.26 30.82
C THR A 238 -2.43 2.62 31.65
N GLY A 239 -2.13 3.90 31.82
CA GLY A 239 -1.06 4.36 32.71
C GLY A 239 -1.29 3.97 34.18
N GLY A 240 -2.51 4.12 34.69
CA GLY A 240 -2.87 3.70 36.04
C GLY A 240 -2.84 2.17 36.20
N LEU A 241 -3.39 1.43 35.22
CA LEU A 241 -3.44 -0.03 35.26
C LEU A 241 -2.03 -0.64 35.28
N LEU A 242 -1.08 -0.06 34.54
CA LEU A 242 0.33 -0.46 34.57
C LEU A 242 1.01 -0.19 35.92
N GLN A 243 0.45 0.71 36.73
CA GLN A 243 0.87 1.01 38.10
C GLN A 243 0.00 0.32 39.16
N GLY A 244 -0.91 -0.57 38.74
CA GLY A 244 -1.73 -1.39 39.64
C GLY A 244 -2.96 -0.68 40.21
N PHE A 245 -3.48 0.37 39.57
CA PHE A 245 -4.73 1.01 39.99
C PHE A 245 -5.61 1.42 38.79
N ASP A 246 -6.89 1.64 39.03
CA ASP A 246 -7.84 2.12 38.03
C ASP A 246 -8.06 3.63 38.26
N VAL A 247 -7.82 4.45 37.22
CA VAL A 247 -7.88 5.91 37.31
C VAL A 247 -9.32 6.39 37.45
N PHE A 248 -10.28 5.69 36.86
CA PHE A 248 -11.70 6.02 36.98
C PHE A 248 -12.25 5.76 38.40
N THR A 249 -11.72 4.77 39.11
CA THR A 249 -12.08 4.50 40.50
C THR A 249 -11.30 5.36 41.51
N ALA A 250 -10.03 5.68 41.22
CA ALA A 250 -9.16 6.49 42.08
C ALA A 250 -8.66 7.76 41.35
N PRO A 251 -9.54 8.71 41.00
CA PRO A 251 -9.20 9.86 40.17
C PRO A 251 -8.19 10.81 40.82
N THR A 252 -8.00 10.75 42.14
CA THR A 252 -7.00 11.53 42.87
C THR A 252 -5.56 11.14 42.51
N ARG A 253 -5.35 9.91 42.01
CA ARG A 253 -4.03 9.36 41.66
C ARG A 253 -3.66 9.55 40.19
N TYR A 254 -4.44 10.32 39.42
CA TYR A 254 -4.22 10.50 37.98
C TYR A 254 -2.80 11.00 37.64
N GLN A 255 -2.16 11.75 38.54
CA GLN A 255 -0.81 12.26 38.37
C GLN A 255 0.24 11.17 38.19
N GLU A 256 0.05 10.03 38.86
CA GLU A 256 0.94 8.87 38.76
C GLU A 256 0.89 8.28 37.33
N ALA A 257 -0.29 8.29 36.69
CA ALA A 257 -0.50 7.76 35.35
C ALA A 257 0.01 8.67 34.21
N ILE A 258 0.23 9.97 34.47
CA ILE A 258 0.60 10.97 33.46
C ILE A 258 1.86 10.59 32.66
N PRO A 259 2.98 10.17 33.26
CA PRO A 259 4.20 9.89 32.51
C PRO A 259 4.02 8.81 31.44
N ILE A 260 3.30 7.74 31.76
CA ILE A 260 3.00 6.66 30.81
C ILE A 260 2.06 7.14 29.71
N ALA A 261 0.98 7.83 30.09
CA ALA A 261 0.02 8.39 29.14
C ALA A 261 0.68 9.37 28.17
N LEU A 262 1.57 10.23 28.66
CA LEU A 262 2.37 11.15 27.84
C LEU A 262 3.28 10.39 26.88
N GLY A 263 3.90 9.28 27.31
CA GLY A 263 4.71 8.44 26.44
C GLY A 263 3.91 7.86 25.28
N ILE A 264 2.72 7.30 25.58
CA ILE A 264 1.81 6.76 24.56
C ILE A 264 1.38 7.87 23.59
N LEU A 265 0.92 9.01 24.11
CA LEU A 265 0.48 10.14 23.29
C LEU A 265 1.61 10.74 22.46
N ALA A 266 2.83 10.81 22.98
CA ALA A 266 3.99 11.32 22.26
C ALA A 266 4.29 10.48 21.01
N VAL A 267 4.24 9.15 21.11
CA VAL A 267 4.44 8.26 19.97
C VAL A 267 3.32 8.42 18.94
N LEU A 268 2.06 8.45 19.38
CA LEU A 268 0.90 8.60 18.50
C LEU A 268 0.86 9.94 17.77
N VAL A 269 1.12 11.04 18.49
CA VAL A 269 1.15 12.39 17.92
C VAL A 269 2.33 12.53 16.96
N SER A 270 3.50 12.02 17.32
CA SER A 270 4.68 12.06 16.42
C SER A 270 4.45 11.28 15.14
N HIS A 271 3.76 10.13 15.22
CA HIS A 271 3.35 9.36 14.06
C HIS A 271 2.46 10.20 13.13
N GLU A 272 1.44 10.86 13.66
CA GLU A 272 0.54 11.68 12.84
C GLU A 272 1.22 12.93 12.29
N ILE A 273 2.14 13.54 13.05
CA ILE A 273 2.98 14.64 12.57
C ILE A 273 3.80 14.19 11.36
N GLY A 274 4.37 12.98 11.40
CA GLY A 274 5.11 12.40 10.27
C GLY A 274 4.27 12.38 8.98
N HIS A 275 3.03 11.86 9.05
CA HIS A 275 2.10 11.91 7.93
C HIS A 275 1.85 13.34 7.45
N ARG A 276 1.56 14.27 8.37
CA ARG A 276 1.23 15.66 8.02
C ARG A 276 2.37 16.43 7.39
N VAL A 277 3.59 16.31 7.90
CA VAL A 277 4.76 17.01 7.37
C VAL A 277 4.97 16.62 5.91
N LEU A 278 4.88 15.33 5.59
CA LEU A 278 5.15 14.86 4.24
C LEU A 278 3.96 15.11 3.30
N ALA A 279 2.73 15.01 3.80
CA ALA A 279 1.56 15.40 3.03
C ALA A 279 1.57 16.90 2.69
N GLN A 280 1.95 17.78 3.62
CA GLN A 280 2.13 19.22 3.37
C GLN A 280 3.19 19.48 2.30
N ARG A 281 4.34 18.78 2.36
CA ARG A 281 5.40 18.89 1.34
C ARG A 281 4.90 18.54 -0.06
N TYR A 282 4.02 17.56 -0.18
CA TYR A 282 3.43 17.11 -1.44
C TYR A 282 2.08 17.76 -1.77
N GLN A 283 1.65 18.77 -1.00
CA GLN A 283 0.35 19.46 -1.17
C GLN A 283 -0.86 18.51 -1.14
N VAL A 284 -0.73 17.39 -0.41
CA VAL A 284 -1.79 16.42 -0.19
C VAL A 284 -2.57 16.81 1.07
N ARG A 285 -3.90 16.88 0.97
CA ARG A 285 -4.77 17.19 2.11
C ARG A 285 -5.08 15.91 2.89
N LEU A 286 -4.91 15.97 4.20
CA LEU A 286 -5.27 14.90 5.13
C LEU A 286 -6.39 15.37 6.05
N SER A 287 -7.28 14.46 6.42
CA SER A 287 -8.28 14.70 7.46
C SER A 287 -7.62 14.86 8.83
N PRO A 288 -8.34 15.37 9.84
CA PRO A 288 -7.96 15.09 11.22
C PRO A 288 -7.88 13.57 11.46
N PRO A 289 -6.95 13.10 12.31
CA PRO A 289 -6.82 11.71 12.68
C PRO A 289 -8.03 11.27 13.51
N PHE A 290 -8.58 10.11 13.17
CA PHE A 290 -9.56 9.42 14.00
C PHE A 290 -8.81 8.43 14.88
N PHE A 291 -8.46 8.85 16.09
CA PHE A 291 -7.79 7.98 17.05
C PHE A 291 -8.71 6.85 17.51
N LEU A 292 -8.13 5.69 17.79
CA LEU A 292 -8.84 4.48 18.18
C LEU A 292 -8.53 4.15 19.65
N PRO A 293 -9.29 4.71 20.61
CA PRO A 293 -9.05 4.48 22.04
C PRO A 293 -9.31 3.02 22.44
N THR A 294 -8.50 2.50 23.36
CA THR A 294 -8.70 1.18 23.97
C THR A 294 -8.16 1.13 25.39
N LEU A 295 -8.87 0.47 26.30
CA LEU A 295 -8.48 0.36 27.71
C LEU A 295 -7.27 -0.56 27.93
N GLN A 296 -7.01 -1.50 27.01
CA GLN A 296 -5.93 -2.49 27.18
C GLN A 296 -4.52 -1.90 27.00
N ILE A 297 -4.35 -0.98 26.04
CA ILE A 297 -3.03 -0.47 25.63
C ILE A 297 -3.03 1.05 25.36
N GLY A 298 -4.07 1.75 25.80
CA GLY A 298 -4.29 3.18 25.57
C GLY A 298 -4.94 3.48 24.22
N ALA A 299 -4.31 3.07 23.11
CA ALA A 299 -4.87 3.24 21.77
C ALA A 299 -4.31 2.25 20.75
N PHE A 300 -5.13 1.90 19.74
CA PHE A 300 -4.70 1.10 18.58
C PHE A 300 -3.98 1.93 17.51
N GLY A 301 -3.92 3.26 17.67
CA GLY A 301 -3.40 4.18 16.67
C GLY A 301 -4.46 5.17 16.20
N ALA A 302 -4.30 5.65 14.97
CA ALA A 302 -5.26 6.54 14.34
C ALA A 302 -5.46 6.19 12.87
N ILE A 303 -6.65 6.51 12.36
CA ILE A 303 -6.97 6.43 10.94
C ILE A 303 -7.00 7.85 10.39
N THR A 304 -6.16 8.12 9.39
CA THR A 304 -6.10 9.42 8.73
C THR A 304 -6.50 9.27 7.27
N LYS A 305 -7.58 9.94 6.86
CA LYS A 305 -8.12 9.88 5.52
C LYS A 305 -7.40 10.88 4.62
N ILE A 306 -7.11 10.48 3.39
CA ILE A 306 -6.61 11.39 2.35
C ILE A 306 -7.81 12.11 1.70
N GLU A 307 -7.80 13.45 1.74
CA GLU A 307 -8.88 14.35 1.29
C GLU A 307 -8.52 15.11 -0.01
N SER A 308 -7.52 14.61 -0.72
CA SER A 308 -7.16 15.08 -2.06
C SER A 308 -6.71 13.92 -2.92
N LEU A 309 -6.65 14.15 -4.23
CA LEU A 309 -6.01 13.20 -5.13
C LEU A 309 -4.52 13.09 -4.82
N LEU A 310 -3.99 11.87 -4.97
CA LEU A 310 -2.57 11.61 -4.85
C LEU A 310 -1.90 11.81 -6.21
N PRO A 311 -0.81 12.59 -6.28
CA PRO A 311 -0.12 12.83 -7.55
C PRO A 311 0.40 11.55 -8.22
N ASN A 312 0.99 10.65 -7.42
CA ASN A 312 1.52 9.39 -7.90
C ASN A 312 1.72 8.38 -6.74
N ARG A 313 2.08 7.14 -7.09
CA ARG A 313 2.30 6.04 -6.13
C ARG A 313 3.52 6.26 -5.22
N LYS A 314 4.52 7.06 -5.64
CA LYS A 314 5.69 7.37 -4.81
C LYS A 314 5.28 8.26 -3.64
N VAL A 315 4.47 9.29 -3.89
CA VAL A 315 3.91 10.16 -2.84
C VAL A 315 3.08 9.36 -1.84
N LEU A 316 2.28 8.39 -2.32
CA LEU A 316 1.54 7.49 -1.42
C LEU A 316 2.48 6.69 -0.51
N PHE A 317 3.53 6.10 -1.07
CA PHE A 317 4.51 5.33 -0.30
C PHE A 317 5.24 6.21 0.73
N ASP A 318 5.68 7.38 0.30
CA ASP A 318 6.38 8.35 1.14
C ASP A 318 5.52 8.73 2.35
N ILE A 319 4.28 9.19 2.12
CA ILE A 319 3.34 9.56 3.20
C ILE A 319 3.05 8.35 4.10
N ALA A 320 2.84 7.16 3.52
CA ALA A 320 2.57 5.95 4.30
C ALA A 320 3.73 5.53 5.21
N LEU A 321 4.99 5.75 4.79
CA LEU A 321 6.17 5.44 5.58
C LEU A 321 6.46 6.51 6.65
N ALA A 322 6.13 7.77 6.37
CA ALA A 322 6.49 8.91 7.22
C ALA A 322 5.99 8.79 8.66
N GLY A 323 4.73 8.38 8.85
CA GLY A 323 4.14 8.22 10.18
C GLY A 323 4.79 7.10 10.99
N PRO A 324 4.84 5.85 10.48
CA PRO A 324 5.56 4.75 11.13
C PRO A 324 7.02 5.08 11.42
N ALA A 325 7.72 5.76 10.51
CA ALA A 325 9.10 6.16 10.74
C ALA A 325 9.22 7.18 11.88
N ALA A 326 8.40 8.23 11.90
CA ALA A 326 8.43 9.25 12.95
C ALA A 326 8.08 8.66 14.33
N GLY A 327 6.98 7.91 14.43
CA GLY A 327 6.58 7.25 15.67
C GLY A 327 7.60 6.20 16.12
N GLY A 328 8.17 5.43 15.18
CA GLY A 328 9.20 4.44 15.45
C GLY A 328 10.51 5.05 15.97
N ILE A 329 10.95 6.18 15.41
CA ILE A 329 12.13 6.91 15.89
C ILE A 329 11.90 7.40 17.33
N VAL A 330 10.75 8.02 17.60
CA VAL A 330 10.43 8.52 18.95
C VAL A 330 10.36 7.38 19.96
N SER A 331 9.70 6.28 19.62
CA SER A 331 9.63 5.07 20.45
C SER A 331 11.02 4.48 20.71
N LEU A 332 11.88 4.40 19.69
CA LEU A 332 13.25 3.91 19.82
C LEU A 332 14.09 4.82 20.73
N LEU A 333 13.98 6.14 20.58
CA LEU A 333 14.68 7.09 21.45
C LEU A 333 14.23 6.95 22.91
N MET A 334 12.93 6.80 23.16
CA MET A 334 12.40 6.55 24.50
C MET A 334 12.92 5.23 25.08
N LEU A 335 12.97 4.17 24.28
CA LEU A 335 13.54 2.88 24.70
C LEU A 335 15.02 3.02 25.10
N LEU A 336 15.82 3.65 24.23
CA LEU A 336 17.26 3.85 24.50
C LEU A 336 17.49 4.71 25.75
N ALA A 337 16.72 5.79 25.91
CA ALA A 337 16.76 6.63 27.10
C ALA A 337 16.38 5.82 28.34
N GLY A 338 15.31 5.04 28.29
CA GLY A 338 14.89 4.17 29.39
C GLY A 338 15.96 3.16 29.78
N LEU A 339 16.60 2.51 28.79
CA LEU A 339 17.69 1.56 29.03
C LEU A 339 18.90 2.22 29.70
N ILE A 340 19.29 3.43 29.25
CA ILE A 340 20.39 4.18 29.86
C ILE A 340 20.05 4.55 31.30
N LEU A 341 18.82 4.96 31.58
CA LEU A 341 18.36 5.35 32.92
C LEU A 341 18.13 4.16 33.86
N SER A 342 18.10 2.92 33.37
CA SER A 342 17.81 1.72 34.16
C SER A 342 19.02 1.09 34.84
N HIS A 343 20.15 1.81 34.97
CA HIS A 343 21.35 1.27 35.61
C HIS A 343 21.22 1.18 37.14
N PRO A 344 21.92 0.23 37.81
CA PRO A 344 22.02 0.21 39.27
C PRO A 344 22.57 1.54 39.80
N GLY A 345 21.88 2.19 40.73
CA GLY A 345 22.23 3.52 41.25
C GLY A 345 21.63 4.72 40.49
N SER A 346 20.72 4.48 39.55
CA SER A 346 19.91 5.54 38.94
C SER A 346 19.06 6.27 39.98
N LEU A 347 18.88 7.58 39.80
CA LEU A 347 17.95 8.41 40.59
C LEU A 347 16.48 8.09 40.26
N PHE A 348 16.24 7.43 39.13
CA PHE A 348 14.91 7.07 38.64
C PHE A 348 14.67 5.58 38.87
N GLN A 349 14.49 5.20 40.13
CA GLN A 349 14.08 3.85 40.49
C GLN A 349 12.57 3.75 40.34
N VAL A 350 12.12 2.75 39.59
CA VAL A 350 10.71 2.34 39.64
C VAL A 350 10.51 1.70 41.03
N PRO A 351 9.51 2.13 41.81
CA PRO A 351 9.28 1.61 43.16
C PRO A 351 9.02 0.11 43.21
#